data_AF-A0A5B9DN40-F1
#
_entry.id   AF-A0A5B9DN40-F1
#
_cell.length_a   1.000
_cell.length_b   1.000
_cell.length_c   1.000
_cell.angle_alpha   90.00
_cell.angle_beta   90.00
_cell.angle_gamma   90.00
#
_symmetry.space_group_name_H-M   'P 1'
#
loop_
_entity.id
_entity.type
_entity.pdbx_description
1 polymer ?
#
loop_
_entity_poly.entity_id
_entity_poly.type
_entity_poly.pdbx_seq_one_letter_code
_entity_poly.pdbx_strand_id
1 'polypeptide(L)'
;MGRFYPTPEGHIRFDDTDGRRVWSSDGRPVNLLPEDYWQTLLVTVSFPDFIKGNAYGFSKVEIEGGFPVGGTFADVAVITTILPQEWGPAIGGARNLPDQVLGTVPGECDYIDVRATLSRTKAPSGYTDMTQAGIGGADVPNMVPTQQSLLRGGSCLCELTAIWRRLFAVRLSAGQIILRRKQSVWGGSNGVTWAPGNSPTYQGGWTYGGPSGAEDAHFAYFERSRRSAWTLPEPWRGGANGLSLTDTSDYSATWTGSLLIRPGFIAS
;
A
#
# COMPACT_ATOMS: atom_id res chain seq x y z
N MET A 1 -36.20 -22.17 -7.46
CA MET A 1 -35.20 -22.93 -8.23
C MET A 1 -34.04 -22.00 -8.56
N GLY A 2 -32.80 -22.41 -8.31
CA GLY A 2 -31.60 -21.64 -8.66
C GLY A 2 -31.36 -21.54 -10.17
N ARG A 3 -30.34 -20.78 -10.57
CA ARG A 3 -30.00 -20.50 -11.98
C ARG A 3 -28.63 -21.05 -12.35
N PHE A 4 -28.52 -21.66 -13.52
CA PHE A 4 -27.25 -22.13 -14.09
C PHE A 4 -26.73 -21.14 -15.13
N TYR A 5 -25.42 -20.87 -15.06
CA TYR A 5 -24.72 -19.96 -15.96
C TYR A 5 -23.50 -20.68 -16.52
N PRO A 6 -23.45 -20.95 -17.83
CA PRO A 6 -22.17 -21.21 -18.49
C PRO A 6 -21.36 -19.91 -18.49
N THR A 7 -20.10 -19.99 -18.08
CA THR A 7 -19.16 -18.87 -18.11
C THR A 7 -18.38 -18.87 -19.43
N PRO A 8 -17.90 -17.70 -19.92
CA PRO A 8 -17.07 -17.63 -21.13
C PRO A 8 -15.83 -18.54 -21.09
N GLU A 9 -15.35 -18.86 -19.90
CA GLU A 9 -14.19 -19.71 -19.64
C GLU A 9 -14.52 -21.22 -19.61
N GLY A 10 -15.78 -21.60 -19.88
CA GLY A 10 -16.21 -23.00 -19.99
C GLY A 10 -16.62 -23.66 -18.67
N HIS A 11 -16.65 -22.90 -17.57
CA HIS A 11 -17.12 -23.40 -16.27
C HIS A 11 -18.63 -23.19 -16.12
N ILE A 12 -19.29 -24.10 -15.41
CA ILE A 12 -20.70 -23.98 -15.07
C ILE A 12 -20.80 -23.42 -13.66
N ARG A 13 -21.57 -22.35 -13.48
CA ARG A 13 -21.92 -21.74 -12.20
C ARG A 13 -23.39 -22.01 -11.90
N PHE A 14 -23.72 -22.37 -10.67
CA PHE A 14 -25.07 -22.44 -10.14
C PHE A 14 -25.24 -21.43 -9.01
N ASP A 15 -26.21 -20.54 -9.15
CA ASP A 15 -26.63 -19.62 -8.09
C ASP A 15 -27.97 -20.06 -7.50
N ASP A 16 -28.16 -19.91 -6.19
CA ASP A 16 -29.47 -20.07 -5.56
C ASP A 16 -30.44 -18.94 -5.96
N THR A 17 -31.63 -18.97 -5.38
CA THR A 17 -32.68 -17.96 -5.61
C THR A 17 -32.29 -16.56 -5.16
N ASP A 18 -31.28 -16.42 -4.30
CA ASP A 18 -30.79 -15.15 -3.78
C ASP A 18 -29.58 -14.65 -4.59
N GLY A 19 -29.25 -15.31 -5.70
CA GLY A 19 -28.10 -14.98 -6.55
C GLY A 19 -26.76 -15.37 -5.92
N ARG A 20 -26.75 -16.18 -4.85
CA ARG A 20 -25.52 -16.66 -4.22
C ARG A 20 -25.00 -17.85 -5.01
N ARG A 21 -23.73 -17.84 -5.35
CA ARG A 21 -23.09 -19.00 -5.99
C ARG A 21 -23.04 -20.17 -5.00
N VAL A 22 -23.78 -21.24 -5.28
CA VAL A 22 -23.85 -22.45 -4.46
C VAL A 22 -22.93 -23.54 -4.99
N TRP A 23 -22.78 -23.62 -6.31
CA TRP A 23 -21.89 -24.57 -6.95
C TRP A 23 -21.25 -23.93 -8.15
N SER A 24 -20.02 -24.31 -8.46
CA SER A 24 -19.42 -23.93 -9.72
C SER A 24 -18.30 -24.91 -10.03
N SER A 25 -18.08 -25.24 -11.30
CA SER A 25 -16.99 -26.14 -11.69
C SER A 25 -15.60 -25.51 -11.53
N ASP A 26 -15.51 -24.24 -11.12
CA ASP A 26 -14.26 -23.55 -10.77
C ASP A 26 -13.84 -23.75 -9.29
N GLY A 27 -14.71 -24.34 -8.46
CA GLY A 27 -14.43 -24.62 -7.05
C GLY A 27 -15.06 -25.94 -6.58
N ARG A 28 -14.57 -26.50 -5.47
CA ARG A 28 -15.25 -27.66 -4.87
C ARG A 28 -16.62 -27.23 -4.33
N PRO A 29 -17.65 -28.10 -4.39
CA PRO A 29 -18.93 -27.80 -3.75
C PRO A 29 -18.74 -27.56 -2.25
N VAL A 30 -19.56 -26.70 -1.66
CA VAL A 30 -19.46 -26.34 -0.24
C VAL A 30 -20.82 -26.45 0.42
N ASN A 31 -20.87 -27.12 1.57
CA ASN A 31 -22.04 -27.20 2.44
C ASN A 31 -21.89 -26.18 3.57
N LEU A 32 -22.52 -25.02 3.43
CA LEU A 32 -22.54 -24.00 4.48
C LEU A 32 -23.48 -24.44 5.62
N LEU A 33 -23.08 -24.23 6.87
CA LEU A 33 -23.96 -24.38 8.03
C LEU A 33 -25.21 -23.50 7.89
N PRO A 34 -26.34 -23.75 8.58
CA PRO A 34 -27.55 -22.92 8.41
C PRO A 34 -27.32 -21.44 8.76
N GLU A 35 -28.23 -20.55 8.35
CA GLU A 35 -28.02 -19.09 8.44
C GLU A 35 -27.94 -18.56 9.88
N ASP A 36 -28.45 -19.28 10.86
CA ASP A 36 -28.28 -19.00 12.29
C ASP A 36 -26.81 -19.09 12.76
N TYR A 37 -25.94 -19.74 11.99
CA TYR A 37 -24.49 -19.79 12.23
C TYR A 37 -23.71 -18.60 11.63
N TRP A 38 -24.40 -17.58 11.07
CA TRP A 38 -23.72 -16.34 10.70
C TRP A 38 -23.13 -15.67 11.92
N GLN A 39 -21.80 -15.55 11.93
CA GLN A 39 -21.07 -14.80 12.94
C GLN A 39 -20.83 -13.39 12.42
N THR A 40 -21.15 -12.38 13.22
CA THR A 40 -20.76 -10.99 12.95
C THR A 40 -19.56 -10.64 13.82
N LEU A 41 -18.42 -10.37 13.19
CA LEU A 41 -17.19 -9.98 13.88
C LEU A 41 -16.87 -8.53 13.55
N LEU A 42 -16.77 -7.68 14.57
CA LEU A 42 -16.26 -6.33 14.40
C LEU A 42 -14.75 -6.39 14.23
N VAL A 43 -14.23 -5.72 13.21
CA VAL A 43 -12.80 -5.76 12.88
C VAL A 43 -12.24 -4.38 12.63
N THR A 44 -10.97 -4.23 12.99
CA THR A 44 -10.11 -3.12 12.60
C THR A 44 -8.92 -3.69 11.85
N VAL A 45 -8.82 -3.40 10.56
CA VAL A 45 -7.70 -3.80 9.72
C VAL A 45 -6.78 -2.59 9.58
N SER A 46 -5.72 -2.55 10.38
CA SER A 46 -4.72 -1.48 10.34
C SER A 46 -3.45 -1.94 9.64
N PHE A 47 -2.85 -1.07 8.84
CA PHE A 47 -1.54 -1.26 8.25
C PHE A 47 -0.63 -0.14 8.77
N PRO A 48 0.53 -0.49 9.36
CA PRO A 48 1.48 0.50 9.83
C PRO A 48 2.09 1.27 8.65
N ASP A 49 2.69 2.42 8.98
CA ASP A 49 3.43 3.22 8.03
C ASP A 49 4.64 2.43 7.49
N PHE A 50 5.06 2.77 6.28
CA PHE A 50 6.18 2.12 5.65
C PHE A 50 7.51 2.59 6.25
N ILE A 51 8.54 1.74 6.16
CA ILE A 51 9.90 2.20 6.38
C ILE A 51 10.28 3.09 5.19
N LYS A 52 10.84 4.26 5.49
CA LYS A 52 11.19 5.28 4.52
C LYS A 52 12.67 5.60 4.56
N GLY A 53 13.20 6.00 3.42
CA GLY A 53 14.48 6.68 3.30
C GLY A 53 14.24 8.14 3.00
N ASN A 54 15.26 8.97 3.17
CA ASN A 54 15.25 10.33 2.69
C ASN A 54 16.51 10.61 1.88
N ALA A 55 16.39 11.57 0.98
CA ALA A 55 17.42 12.03 0.09
C ALA A 55 17.43 13.55 0.10
N TYR A 56 18.63 14.13 0.09
CA TYR A 56 18.80 15.57 -0.07
C TYR A 56 19.39 15.86 -1.45
N GLY A 57 18.63 16.59 -2.25
CA GLY A 57 18.97 17.03 -3.59
C GLY A 57 19.38 18.49 -3.58
N PHE A 58 20.46 18.80 -4.29
CA PHE A 58 20.85 20.16 -4.57
C PHE A 58 21.16 20.29 -6.05
N SER A 59 20.61 21.30 -6.68
CA SER A 59 20.97 21.70 -8.04
C SER A 59 21.46 23.13 -8.01
N LYS A 60 22.60 23.38 -8.66
CA LYS A 60 23.04 24.72 -9.04
C LYS A 60 23.15 24.73 -10.55
N VAL A 61 22.34 25.57 -11.18
CA VAL A 61 22.33 25.75 -12.63
C VAL A 61 22.82 27.16 -12.90
N GLU A 62 23.87 27.26 -13.71
CA GLU A 62 24.32 28.54 -14.25
C GLU A 62 23.81 28.64 -15.68
N ILE A 63 22.96 29.63 -15.95
CA ILE A 63 22.45 29.91 -17.28
C ILE A 63 23.27 31.07 -17.84
N GLU A 64 24.02 30.80 -18.91
CA GLU A 64 24.72 31.84 -19.64
C GLU A 64 23.70 32.79 -20.30
N GLY A 65 23.79 34.08 -19.96
CA GLY A 65 22.91 35.11 -20.51
C GLY A 65 22.89 36.39 -19.69
N GLY A 66 22.36 37.46 -20.27
CA GLY A 66 22.07 38.69 -19.53
C GLY A 66 20.80 38.55 -18.68
N PHE A 67 20.72 39.28 -17.58
CA PHE A 67 19.49 39.40 -16.81
C PHE A 67 18.31 39.85 -17.70
N PRO A 68 17.10 39.27 -17.57
CA PRO A 68 16.66 38.30 -16.55
C PRO A 68 16.82 36.83 -16.97
N VAL A 69 17.43 36.55 -18.12
CA VAL A 69 17.48 35.21 -18.73
C VAL A 69 18.67 34.40 -18.22
N GLY A 70 19.80 35.05 -17.93
CA GLY A 70 20.98 34.42 -17.32
C GLY A 70 21.14 34.72 -15.83
N GLY A 71 21.87 33.84 -15.15
CA GLY A 71 22.10 33.89 -13.70
C GLY A 71 22.38 32.51 -13.09
N THR A 72 22.69 32.51 -11.79
CA THR A 72 22.88 31.29 -10.99
C THR A 72 21.60 30.97 -10.25
N PHE A 73 21.02 29.80 -10.52
CA PHE A 73 19.84 29.26 -9.84
C PHE A 73 20.30 28.17 -8.88
N ALA A 74 19.84 28.24 -7.64
CA ALA A 74 20.09 27.20 -6.64
C ALA A 74 18.75 26.64 -6.15
N ASP A 75 18.57 25.33 -6.37
CA ASP A 75 17.41 24.58 -5.91
C ASP A 75 17.85 23.54 -4.89
N VAL A 76 17.10 23.47 -3.80
CA VAL A 76 17.25 22.44 -2.78
C VAL A 76 15.95 21.67 -2.69
N ALA A 77 16.05 20.34 -2.62
CA ALA A 77 14.93 19.44 -2.37
C ALA A 77 15.26 18.41 -1.29
N VAL A 78 14.32 18.15 -0.39
CA VAL A 78 14.32 16.92 0.42
C VAL A 78 13.26 16.01 -0.15
N ILE A 79 13.66 14.79 -0.51
CA ILE A 79 12.79 13.75 -1.04
C ILE A 79 12.75 12.63 -0.01
N THR A 80 11.57 12.33 0.52
CA THR A 80 11.37 11.09 1.30
C THR A 80 10.89 10.00 0.38
N THR A 81 11.51 8.82 0.36
CA THR A 81 11.08 7.68 -0.47
C THR A 81 10.60 6.52 0.39
N ILE A 82 9.65 5.75 -0.12
CA ILE A 82 9.22 4.50 0.50
C ILE A 82 10.18 3.39 0.05
N LEU A 83 10.85 2.73 1.01
CA LEU A 83 11.84 1.71 0.70
C LEU A 83 11.19 0.39 0.22
N PRO A 84 11.88 -0.41 -0.60
CA PRO A 84 11.41 -1.74 -0.99
C PRO A 84 11.31 -2.65 0.23
N GLN A 85 10.16 -3.33 0.40
CA GLN A 85 9.90 -4.11 1.61
C GLN A 85 8.70 -5.05 1.47
N GLU A 86 8.79 -6.19 2.14
CA GLU A 86 7.72 -7.17 2.30
C GLU A 86 7.34 -7.28 3.79
N TRP A 87 6.04 -7.32 4.07
CA TRP A 87 5.48 -7.37 5.41
C TRP A 87 4.45 -8.49 5.52
N GLY A 88 4.45 -9.17 6.66
CA GLY A 88 3.55 -10.30 6.87
C GLY A 88 3.83 -11.03 8.18
N PRO A 89 3.05 -12.09 8.47
CA PRO A 89 3.11 -12.80 9.76
C PRO A 89 4.40 -13.60 9.98
N ALA A 90 5.13 -13.92 8.89
CA ALA A 90 6.41 -14.62 8.95
C ALA A 90 7.62 -13.68 8.94
N ILE A 91 7.40 -12.37 8.81
CA ILE A 91 8.48 -11.38 8.76
C ILE A 91 8.76 -10.88 10.18
N GLY A 92 10.04 -10.79 10.56
CA GLY A 92 10.44 -10.30 11.88
C GLY A 92 10.52 -8.77 12.01
N GLY A 93 10.66 -8.30 13.25
CA GLY A 93 10.91 -6.90 13.58
C GLY A 93 9.74 -5.97 13.26
N ALA A 94 10.04 -4.73 12.87
CA ALA A 94 9.03 -3.70 12.56
C ALA A 94 8.10 -4.08 11.39
N ARG A 95 8.49 -5.05 10.55
CA ARG A 95 7.72 -5.51 9.39
C ARG A 95 6.78 -6.69 9.69
N ASN A 96 6.74 -7.14 10.94
CA ASN A 96 5.85 -8.21 11.37
C ASN A 96 4.40 -7.73 11.39
N LEU A 97 3.54 -8.42 10.65
CA LEU A 97 2.09 -8.24 10.71
C LEU A 97 1.49 -9.54 11.25
N PRO A 98 1.39 -9.72 12.58
CA PRO A 98 0.97 -10.98 13.15
C PRO A 98 -0.47 -11.31 12.75
N ASP A 99 -0.71 -12.60 12.61
CA ASP A 99 -2.03 -13.17 12.46
C ASP A 99 -2.86 -12.85 13.72
N GLN A 100 -4.08 -12.37 13.50
CA GLN A 100 -5.01 -12.03 14.57
C GLN A 100 -6.15 -13.03 14.60
N VAL A 101 -6.34 -13.72 15.71
CA VAL A 101 -7.52 -14.58 15.92
C VAL A 101 -8.74 -13.69 16.12
N LEU A 102 -9.73 -13.84 15.25
CA LEU A 102 -11.00 -13.12 15.31
C LEU A 102 -12.09 -13.92 16.02
N GLY A 103 -11.98 -15.25 16.00
CA GLY A 103 -12.99 -16.15 16.56
C GLY A 103 -12.69 -17.61 16.20
N THR A 104 -13.70 -18.46 16.39
CA THR A 104 -13.61 -19.90 16.12
C THR A 104 -14.84 -20.36 15.34
N VAL A 105 -14.68 -21.45 14.59
CA VAL A 105 -15.80 -22.15 13.95
C VAL A 105 -16.21 -23.36 14.80
N PRO A 106 -17.48 -23.78 14.75
CA PRO A 106 -17.92 -24.98 15.45
C PRO A 106 -17.45 -26.25 14.73
N GLY A 107 -17.11 -27.29 15.51
CA GLY A 107 -16.82 -28.63 14.99
C GLY A 107 -15.64 -28.69 14.02
N GLU A 108 -15.71 -29.64 13.08
CA GLU A 108 -14.67 -29.91 12.08
C GLU A 108 -14.86 -29.10 10.79
N CYS A 109 -15.47 -27.90 10.87
CA CYS A 109 -15.61 -27.05 9.68
C CYS A 109 -14.23 -26.80 9.05
N ASP A 110 -14.15 -26.89 7.73
CA ASP A 110 -12.93 -26.68 6.94
C ASP A 110 -13.08 -25.55 5.90
N TYR A 111 -14.25 -24.89 5.88
CA TYR A 111 -14.57 -23.77 5.01
C TYR A 111 -15.19 -22.59 5.77
N ILE A 112 -14.94 -21.37 5.28
CA ILE A 112 -15.61 -20.15 5.71
C ILE A 112 -16.06 -19.32 4.49
N ASP A 113 -17.34 -18.94 4.46
CA ASP A 113 -17.83 -17.87 3.59
C ASP A 113 -17.65 -16.54 4.30
N VAL A 114 -16.99 -15.58 3.66
CA VAL A 114 -16.63 -14.31 4.30
C VAL A 114 -17.21 -13.17 3.48
N ARG A 115 -18.03 -12.34 4.12
CA ARG A 115 -18.49 -11.07 3.57
C ARG A 115 -18.00 -9.95 4.45
N ALA A 116 -17.65 -8.83 3.85
CA ALA A 116 -17.11 -7.69 4.56
C ALA A 116 -17.89 -6.43 4.23
N THR A 117 -18.16 -5.64 5.26
CA THR A 117 -18.59 -4.25 5.16
C THR A 117 -17.55 -3.42 5.90
N LEU A 118 -16.69 -2.73 5.18
CA LEU A 118 -15.55 -2.01 5.74
C LEU A 118 -15.50 -0.60 5.18
N SER A 119 -15.24 0.37 6.04
CA SER A 119 -14.95 1.76 5.66
C SER A 119 -13.51 2.09 6.00
N ARG A 120 -12.84 2.82 5.10
CA ARG A 120 -11.52 3.37 5.38
C ARG A 120 -11.68 4.51 6.38
N THR A 121 -11.13 4.37 7.58
CA THR A 121 -11.17 5.38 8.65
C THR A 121 -9.89 6.18 8.78
N LYS A 122 -8.80 5.68 8.19
CA LYS A 122 -7.55 6.43 8.02
C LYS A 122 -7.02 6.24 6.60
N ALA A 123 -6.89 7.36 5.89
CA ALA A 123 -6.25 7.40 4.58
C ALA A 123 -4.74 7.70 4.74
N PRO A 124 -3.88 7.04 3.94
CA PRO A 124 -2.50 7.46 3.71
C PRO A 124 -2.45 8.89 3.21
N SER A 125 -1.31 9.53 3.45
CA SER A 125 -0.94 10.77 2.79
C SER A 125 -0.91 10.58 1.27
N GLY A 126 -1.25 11.63 0.52
CA GLY A 126 -0.97 11.69 -0.90
C GLY A 126 0.53 11.60 -1.18
N TYR A 127 0.91 11.15 -2.37
CA TYR A 127 2.31 11.06 -2.78
C TYR A 127 2.50 11.61 -4.20
N THR A 128 3.68 12.13 -4.50
CA THR A 128 4.02 12.46 -5.88
C THR A 128 4.31 11.17 -6.64
N ASP A 129 3.55 10.92 -7.71
CA ASP A 129 3.71 9.76 -8.58
C ASP A 129 4.40 10.18 -9.88
N MET A 130 5.71 9.93 -10.02
CA MET A 130 6.44 10.26 -11.24
C MET A 130 6.26 9.24 -12.39
N THR A 131 5.49 8.16 -12.19
CA THR A 131 5.18 7.23 -13.29
C THR A 131 4.14 7.79 -14.25
N GLN A 132 3.26 8.64 -13.74
CA GLN A 132 2.43 9.50 -14.56
C GLN A 132 3.29 10.70 -14.95
N ALA A 133 3.30 11.10 -16.22
CA ALA A 133 4.21 12.10 -16.80
C ALA A 133 4.02 13.55 -16.26
N GLY A 134 3.68 13.75 -14.99
CA GLY A 134 3.54 15.03 -14.31
C GLY A 134 3.69 14.90 -12.79
N ILE A 135 4.15 15.99 -12.16
CA ILE A 135 4.24 16.14 -10.70
C ILE A 135 2.81 16.36 -10.16
N GLY A 136 2.04 15.28 -10.05
CA GLY A 136 0.70 15.28 -9.45
C GLY A 136 0.73 14.54 -8.11
N GLY A 137 0.14 15.14 -7.08
CA GLY A 137 -0.18 14.38 -5.86
C GLY A 137 -1.28 13.38 -6.18
N ALA A 138 -0.99 12.08 -6.08
CA ALA A 138 -1.97 11.02 -6.26
C ALA A 138 -2.57 10.63 -4.90
N ASP A 139 -3.89 10.62 -4.81
CA ASP A 139 -4.60 9.98 -3.72
C ASP A 139 -4.45 8.46 -3.83
N VAL A 140 -4.34 7.79 -2.69
CA VAL A 140 -4.19 6.32 -2.66
C VAL A 140 -5.57 5.68 -2.84
N PRO A 141 -5.82 4.93 -3.94
CA PRO A 141 -7.13 4.36 -4.22
C PRO A 141 -7.58 3.42 -3.10
N ASN A 142 -8.82 3.57 -2.65
CA ASN A 142 -9.46 2.60 -1.78
C ASN A 142 -10.11 1.51 -2.63
N MET A 143 -9.55 0.30 -2.59
CA MET A 143 -10.06 -0.85 -3.33
C MET A 143 -11.16 -1.60 -2.57
N VAL A 144 -11.38 -1.26 -1.29
CA VAL A 144 -12.41 -1.89 -0.47
C VAL A 144 -13.77 -1.28 -0.82
N PRO A 145 -14.73 -2.08 -1.31
CA PRO A 145 -16.05 -1.60 -1.67
C PRO A 145 -16.82 -1.09 -0.44
N THR A 146 -17.62 -0.04 -0.63
CA THR A 146 -18.43 0.58 0.42
C THR A 146 -19.65 -0.26 0.83
N GLN A 147 -20.06 -1.17 -0.05
CA GLN A 147 -21.17 -2.09 0.17
C GLN A 147 -20.67 -3.45 0.65
N GLN A 148 -21.53 -4.19 1.35
CA GLN A 148 -21.24 -5.57 1.74
C GLN A 148 -20.81 -6.39 0.53
N SER A 149 -19.61 -6.94 0.59
CA SER A 149 -19.03 -7.67 -0.53
C SER A 149 -18.52 -9.03 -0.10
N LEU A 150 -18.78 -10.02 -0.94
CA LEU A 150 -18.24 -11.37 -0.78
C LEU A 150 -16.73 -11.35 -1.04
N LEU A 151 -15.95 -11.78 -0.05
CA LEU A 151 -14.51 -11.97 -0.15
C LEU A 151 -14.22 -13.38 -0.63
N ARG A 152 -14.20 -13.58 -1.96
CA ARG A 152 -13.84 -14.88 -2.55
C ARG A 152 -12.43 -15.28 -2.11
N GLY A 153 -12.30 -16.49 -1.56
CA GLY A 153 -11.04 -16.96 -0.97
C GLY A 153 -10.67 -16.27 0.35
N GLY A 154 -11.61 -15.54 0.96
CA GLY A 154 -11.41 -14.80 2.21
C GLY A 154 -10.51 -13.58 2.10
N SER A 155 -10.07 -13.20 0.90
CA SER A 155 -9.10 -12.12 0.70
C SER A 155 -9.72 -10.84 0.15
N CYS A 156 -9.17 -9.71 0.56
CA CYS A 156 -9.51 -8.39 0.04
C CYS A 156 -8.23 -7.59 -0.22
N LEU A 157 -8.10 -7.09 -1.44
CA LEU A 157 -7.11 -6.08 -1.77
C LEU A 157 -7.63 -4.73 -1.29
N CYS A 158 -6.85 -4.03 -0.48
CA CYS A 158 -7.24 -2.76 0.12
C CYS A 158 -6.71 -1.56 -0.68
N GLU A 159 -5.48 -1.66 -1.19
CA GLU A 159 -4.80 -0.61 -1.94
C GLU A 159 -4.00 -1.22 -3.09
N LEU A 160 -4.05 -0.54 -4.24
CA LEU A 160 -3.35 -0.91 -5.47
C LEU A 160 -2.71 0.36 -6.11
N THR A 161 -1.52 0.78 -5.66
CA THR A 161 -0.72 1.87 -6.31
C THR A 161 0.41 1.34 -7.19
N ALA A 162 1.02 2.11 -8.10
CA ALA A 162 2.17 1.58 -8.87
C ALA A 162 3.34 1.06 -7.97
N ILE A 163 3.33 1.43 -6.69
CA ILE A 163 4.47 1.34 -5.77
C ILE A 163 4.24 0.29 -4.71
N TRP A 164 3.03 0.20 -4.16
CA TRP A 164 2.71 -0.70 -3.07
C TRP A 164 1.36 -1.38 -3.21
N ARG A 165 1.22 -2.45 -2.44
CA ARG A 165 0.01 -3.27 -2.33
C ARG A 165 -0.28 -3.51 -0.87
N ARG A 166 -1.56 -3.43 -0.50
CA ARG A 166 -2.06 -3.86 0.82
C ARG A 166 -3.21 -4.83 0.63
N LEU A 167 -3.16 -5.94 1.34
CA LEU A 167 -4.27 -6.89 1.39
C LEU A 167 -4.42 -7.45 2.79
N PHE A 168 -5.64 -7.89 3.09
CA PHE A 168 -5.87 -8.82 4.18
C PHE A 168 -6.53 -10.10 3.65
N ALA A 169 -6.40 -11.16 4.42
CA ALA A 169 -7.09 -12.42 4.20
C ALA A 169 -7.64 -12.93 5.52
N VAL A 170 -8.90 -13.34 5.50
CA VAL A 170 -9.57 -14.08 6.55
C VAL A 170 -9.43 -15.55 6.21
N ARG A 171 -8.83 -16.32 7.11
CA ARG A 171 -8.49 -17.73 6.88
C ARG A 171 -8.95 -18.59 8.02
N LEU A 172 -9.25 -19.85 7.71
CA LEU A 172 -9.47 -20.86 8.73
C LEU A 172 -8.17 -21.62 8.97
N SER A 173 -7.76 -21.76 10.23
CA SER A 173 -6.59 -22.55 10.61
C SER A 173 -6.84 -23.19 11.96
N ALA A 174 -6.80 -24.52 12.03
CA ALA A 174 -7.04 -25.29 13.26
C ALA A 174 -8.32 -24.84 14.02
N GLY A 175 -9.42 -24.64 13.29
CA GLY A 175 -10.70 -24.18 13.86
C GLY A 175 -10.78 -22.69 14.21
N GLN A 176 -9.71 -21.93 14.02
CA GLN A 176 -9.66 -20.49 14.28
C GLN A 176 -9.86 -19.67 13.01
N ILE A 177 -10.69 -18.64 13.13
CA ILE A 177 -10.84 -17.59 12.12
C ILE A 177 -9.71 -16.59 12.36
N ILE A 178 -8.80 -16.47 11.39
CA ILE A 178 -7.61 -15.64 11.47
C ILE A 178 -7.68 -14.52 10.44
N LEU A 179 -7.46 -13.28 10.89
CA LEU A 179 -7.13 -12.15 10.04
C LEU A 179 -5.62 -12.08 9.82
N ARG A 180 -5.21 -12.27 8.58
CA ARG A 180 -3.83 -12.12 8.11
C ARG A 180 -3.70 -10.86 7.28
N ARG A 181 -2.70 -10.04 7.55
CA ARG A 181 -2.38 -8.84 6.76
C ARG A 181 -1.08 -9.04 6.00
N LYS A 182 -0.99 -8.46 4.82
CA LYS A 182 0.24 -8.35 4.05
C LYS A 182 0.32 -6.98 3.38
N GLN A 183 1.50 -6.40 3.39
CA GLN A 183 1.79 -5.23 2.56
C GLN A 183 3.16 -5.39 1.92
N SER A 184 3.30 -4.84 0.73
CA SER A 184 4.52 -4.93 -0.06
C SER A 184 4.77 -3.62 -0.77
N VAL A 185 6.04 -3.25 -0.92
CA VAL A 185 6.50 -2.13 -1.72
C VAL A 185 7.47 -2.70 -2.74
N TRP A 186 7.18 -2.46 -4.01
CA TRP A 186 8.04 -2.85 -5.10
C TRP A 186 9.31 -1.97 -5.11
N GLY A 187 10.46 -2.59 -5.36
CA GLY A 187 11.70 -1.86 -5.63
C GLY A 187 11.75 -1.33 -7.06
N GLY A 188 12.22 -0.09 -7.19
CA GLY A 188 12.52 0.51 -8.48
C GLY A 188 13.83 -0.03 -9.05
N SER A 189 13.97 0.02 -10.37
CA SER A 189 15.24 -0.27 -11.08
C SER A 189 16.06 1.00 -11.38
N ASN A 190 15.57 2.18 -10.96
CA ASN A 190 16.16 3.47 -11.32
C ASN A 190 17.10 3.93 -10.21
N GLY A 191 18.32 3.39 -10.22
CA GLY A 191 19.38 3.82 -9.31
C GLY A 191 19.60 5.33 -9.40
N VAL A 192 19.69 5.97 -8.24
CA VAL A 192 19.98 7.40 -8.14
C VAL A 192 21.50 7.60 -8.09
N THR A 193 22.04 8.42 -8.98
CA THR A 193 23.46 8.77 -8.93
C THR A 193 23.73 9.74 -7.78
N TRP A 194 24.48 9.27 -6.77
CA TRP A 194 24.94 10.11 -5.66
C TRP A 194 26.24 10.84 -6.01
N ALA A 195 26.25 12.14 -5.76
CA ALA A 195 27.46 12.94 -5.73
C ALA A 195 28.24 12.67 -4.44
N PRO A 196 29.57 12.47 -4.51
CA PRO A 196 30.40 12.24 -3.34
C PRO A 196 30.50 13.51 -2.48
N GLY A 197 30.05 13.40 -1.23
CA GLY A 197 30.16 14.46 -0.22
C GLY A 197 29.37 15.73 -0.55
N ASN A 198 29.64 16.79 0.20
CA ASN A 198 28.99 18.09 0.03
C ASN A 198 29.63 18.95 -1.07
N SER A 199 30.17 18.36 -2.14
CA SER A 199 30.97 19.13 -3.12
C SER A 199 30.14 20.26 -3.75
N PRO A 200 30.51 21.55 -3.55
CA PRO A 200 29.77 22.69 -4.10
C PRO A 200 29.98 22.86 -5.60
N THR A 201 30.95 22.16 -6.18
CA THR A 201 31.31 22.24 -7.60
C THR A 201 30.59 21.24 -8.48
N TYR A 202 29.90 20.24 -7.89
CA TYR A 202 29.14 19.27 -8.67
C TYR A 202 27.80 19.87 -9.11
N GLN A 203 27.62 20.07 -10.41
CA GLN A 203 26.39 20.56 -11.03
C GLN A 203 25.40 19.40 -11.17
N GLY A 204 24.30 19.46 -10.43
CA GLY A 204 23.21 18.47 -10.50
C GLY A 204 23.56 17.14 -9.84
N GLY A 205 22.88 16.80 -8.74
CA GLY A 205 23.01 15.48 -8.12
C GLY A 205 22.42 15.38 -6.72
N TRP A 206 22.40 14.17 -6.20
CA TRP A 206 21.95 13.86 -4.85
C TRP A 206 23.17 13.71 -3.94
N THR A 207 23.21 14.35 -2.77
CA THR A 207 24.45 14.40 -1.94
C THR A 207 24.35 13.64 -0.62
N TYR A 208 23.14 13.35 -0.15
CA TYR A 208 22.90 12.53 1.04
C TYR A 208 21.87 11.46 0.73
N GLY A 209 22.32 10.21 0.69
CA GLY A 209 21.45 9.05 0.65
C GLY A 209 21.15 8.60 2.06
N GLY A 210 19.87 8.39 2.36
CA GLY A 210 19.46 7.52 3.46
C GLY A 210 20.04 6.11 3.30
N PRO A 211 19.59 5.13 4.11
CA PRO A 211 20.06 3.75 3.98
C PRO A 211 20.03 3.28 2.50
N SER A 212 20.99 2.43 2.10
CA SER A 212 21.24 1.98 0.72
C SER A 212 19.99 1.66 -0.11
N GLY A 213 18.90 1.23 0.53
CA GLY A 213 17.62 1.01 -0.13
C GLY A 213 16.95 2.25 -0.75
N ALA A 214 17.42 3.47 -0.49
CA ALA A 214 16.90 4.68 -1.14
C ALA A 214 17.25 4.73 -2.64
N GLU A 215 18.33 4.06 -3.07
CA GLU A 215 18.72 3.89 -4.47
C GLU A 215 17.78 2.94 -5.23
N ASP A 216 17.26 1.94 -4.52
CA ASP A 216 16.34 0.93 -5.05
C ASP A 216 14.87 1.29 -4.79
N ALA A 217 14.60 2.46 -4.19
CA ALA A 217 13.25 2.88 -3.84
C ALA A 217 12.50 3.41 -5.06
N HIS A 218 11.17 3.29 -5.02
CA HIS A 218 10.34 3.98 -6.00
C HIS A 218 10.19 5.45 -5.62
N PHE A 219 10.11 6.34 -6.60
CA PHE A 219 9.77 7.76 -6.43
C PHE A 219 8.28 7.93 -6.06
N ALA A 220 7.84 7.36 -4.93
CA ALA A 220 6.76 7.95 -4.14
C ALA A 220 7.45 8.87 -3.15
N TYR A 221 7.31 10.17 -3.36
CA TYR A 221 7.96 11.09 -2.46
C TYR A 221 7.13 12.26 -2.00
N PHE A 222 7.51 12.72 -0.82
CA PHE A 222 7.19 14.04 -0.34
C PHE A 222 8.39 14.94 -0.66
N GLU A 223 8.18 15.95 -1.51
CA GLU A 223 9.20 16.94 -1.83
C GLU A 223 8.92 18.22 -1.06
N ARG A 224 9.94 18.67 -0.33
CA ARG A 224 10.04 20.07 0.06
C ARG A 224 11.12 20.67 -0.81
N SER A 225 10.78 21.70 -1.58
CA SER A 225 11.78 22.45 -2.32
C SER A 225 11.78 23.93 -1.96
N ARG A 226 12.97 24.52 -2.04
CA ARG A 226 13.18 25.97 -2.02
C ARG A 226 13.90 26.33 -3.30
N ARG A 227 13.25 27.15 -4.12
CA ARG A 227 13.82 27.74 -5.33
C ARG A 227 14.09 29.21 -5.06
N SER A 228 15.30 29.67 -5.33
CA SER A 228 15.60 31.10 -5.35
C SER A 228 16.09 31.49 -6.73
N ALA A 229 15.40 32.44 -7.36
CA ALA A 229 15.81 33.03 -8.63
C ALA A 229 16.98 34.02 -8.47
N TRP A 230 17.35 34.36 -7.23
CA TRP A 230 18.32 35.40 -6.91
C TRP A 230 19.35 34.89 -5.91
N THR A 231 20.62 35.28 -6.11
CA THR A 231 21.75 35.00 -5.21
C THR A 231 21.47 35.57 -3.82
N LEU A 232 20.86 34.74 -2.97
CA LEU A 232 20.88 34.87 -1.52
C LEU A 232 22.05 34.02 -0.97
N PRO A 233 22.66 34.41 0.16
CA PRO A 233 23.94 33.87 0.59
C PRO A 233 23.91 32.35 0.73
N GLU A 234 24.90 31.69 0.12
CA GLU A 234 25.13 30.26 0.24
C GLU A 234 25.38 29.86 1.72
N PRO A 235 25.04 28.63 2.15
CA PRO A 235 24.21 27.66 1.46
C PRO A 235 23.03 27.16 2.34
N TRP A 236 21.87 26.99 1.72
CA TRP A 236 20.77 26.15 2.25
C TRP A 236 21.15 24.64 2.27
N ARG A 237 22.45 24.30 2.05
CA ARG A 237 23.03 22.95 2.09
C ARG A 237 23.34 22.55 3.52
N GLY A 238 22.46 21.73 4.11
CA GLY A 238 22.63 21.21 5.47
C GLY A 238 22.66 22.31 6.54
N GLY A 239 22.88 21.91 7.81
CA GLY A 239 22.96 22.84 8.94
C GLY A 239 21.65 23.57 9.27
N ALA A 240 21.75 24.68 10.00
CA ALA A 240 20.58 25.44 10.49
C ALA A 240 19.73 26.09 9.38
N ASN A 241 20.30 26.27 8.20
CA ASN A 241 19.62 26.82 7.03
C ASN A 241 19.16 25.72 6.05
N GLY A 242 19.35 24.44 6.37
CA GLY A 242 18.90 23.33 5.54
C GLY A 242 17.38 23.16 5.51
N LEU A 243 16.85 22.51 4.48
CA LEU A 243 15.51 21.94 4.55
C LEU A 243 15.52 20.77 5.55
N SER A 244 14.47 20.68 6.36
CA SER A 244 14.33 19.61 7.34
C SER A 244 14.25 18.24 6.65
N LEU A 245 15.07 17.31 7.12
CA LEU A 245 15.04 15.90 6.77
C LEU A 245 13.89 15.12 7.43
N THR A 246 13.13 15.78 8.32
CA THR A 246 11.97 15.18 8.98
C THR A 246 10.82 15.01 8.00
N ASP A 247 10.50 13.76 7.72
CA ASP A 247 9.30 13.38 7.00
C ASP A 247 8.05 13.51 7.89
N THR A 248 7.01 14.17 7.38
CA THR A 248 5.71 14.32 8.04
C THR A 248 4.61 13.52 7.34
N SER A 249 4.94 12.83 6.24
CA SER A 249 3.99 11.94 5.58
C SER A 249 3.68 10.75 6.50
N ASP A 250 2.46 10.24 6.40
CA ASP A 250 2.02 9.03 7.07
C ASP A 250 1.28 8.19 6.05
N TYR A 251 1.87 7.07 5.64
CA TYR A 251 1.24 6.16 4.70
C TYR A 251 0.51 5.02 5.40
N SER A 252 0.36 5.01 6.72
CA SER A 252 -0.49 4.03 7.41
C SER A 252 -1.95 4.15 6.94
N ALA A 253 -2.67 3.03 6.99
CA ALA A 253 -4.07 2.99 6.60
C ALA A 253 -4.88 2.09 7.53
N THR A 254 -6.13 2.46 7.76
CA THR A 254 -7.03 1.71 8.63
C THR A 254 -8.40 1.57 8.00
N TRP A 255 -8.95 0.36 8.06
CA TRP A 255 -10.34 0.06 7.75
C TRP A 255 -11.02 -0.49 8.99
N THR A 256 -12.26 -0.07 9.23
CA THR A 256 -13.09 -0.58 10.33
C THR A 256 -14.44 -1.01 9.79
N GLY A 257 -15.03 -2.01 10.43
CA GLY A 257 -16.38 -2.44 10.12
C GLY A 257 -16.64 -3.84 10.60
N SER A 258 -17.36 -4.61 9.82
CA SER A 258 -17.75 -5.97 10.18
C SER A 258 -17.39 -6.99 9.10
N LEU A 259 -17.07 -8.19 9.58
CA LEU A 259 -17.06 -9.41 8.79
C LEU A 259 -18.30 -10.22 9.18
N LEU A 260 -19.05 -10.65 8.18
CA LEU A 260 -20.02 -11.72 8.33
C LEU A 260 -19.34 -13.00 7.88
N ILE A 261 -19.31 -14.00 8.74
CA ILE A 261 -18.66 -15.28 8.47
C ILE A 261 -19.65 -16.42 8.65
N ARG A 262 -19.77 -17.28 7.64
CA ARG A 262 -20.58 -18.50 7.69
C ARG A 262 -19.67 -19.71 7.52
N PRO A 263 -19.49 -20.52 8.57
CA PRO A 263 -18.71 -21.74 8.48
C PRO A 263 -19.40 -22.79 7.59
N GLY A 264 -18.62 -23.73 7.10
CA GLY A 264 -19.12 -24.86 6.33
C GLY A 264 -18.08 -25.95 6.11
N PHE A 265 -18.45 -26.89 5.25
CA PHE A 265 -17.64 -28.03 4.88
C PHE A 265 -17.44 -28.08 3.37
N ILE A 266 -16.23 -28.39 2.92
CA ILE A 266 -15.97 -28.76 1.53
C ILE A 266 -16.62 -30.12 1.30
N ALA A 267 -17.49 -30.22 0.30
CA ALA A 267 -18.10 -31.49 -0.06
C ALA A 267 -17.03 -32.45 -0.63
N SER A 268 -17.04 -33.69 -0.13
CA SER A 268 -16.21 -34.78 -0.64
C SER A 268 -16.82 -35.44 -1.87
#